data_AF-A0A966X9J3-F1
#
_entry.id   AF-A0A966X9J3-F1
#
_cell.length_a   1.000
_cell.length_b   1.000
_cell.length_c   1.000
_cell.angle_alpha   90.00
_cell.angle_beta   90.00
_cell.angle_gamma   90.00
#
_symmetry.space_group_name_H-M   'P 1'
#
loop_
_entity.id
_entity.type
_entity.pdbx_description
1 polymer ?
#
loop_
_entity_poly.entity_id
_entity_poly.type
_entity_poly.pdbx_seq_one_letter_code
_entity_poly.pdbx_strand_id
1 'polypeptide(L)'
;MYGYDQRIEVFGSGGMVAAGNVTPDSHVVSNANGIRSAVPHYFFLERYADAYAHELIGFVEAVKTGTATPVTGHDGRMAMVIATAAQRSVRLARPVATSEIV
;
A
#
# COMPACT_ATOMS: atom_id res chain seq x y z
N MET A 1 -9.59 4.61 -18.76
CA MET A 1 -9.90 4.59 -17.32
C MET A 1 -8.67 4.02 -16.62
N TYR A 2 -8.12 4.70 -15.62
CA TYR A 2 -6.91 4.30 -14.90
C TYR A 2 -7.31 3.63 -13.59
N GLY A 3 -6.86 2.40 -13.29
CA GLY A 3 -7.09 1.76 -11.98
C GLY A 3 -6.01 2.13 -10.95
N TYR A 4 -6.17 1.68 -9.70
CA TYR A 4 -5.11 1.79 -8.68
C TYR A 4 -3.93 0.86 -9.03
N ASP A 5 -2.74 1.42 -9.26
CA ASP A 5 -1.49 0.66 -9.37
C ASP A 5 -0.77 0.63 -8.01
N GLN A 6 -0.83 -0.53 -7.35
CA GLN A 6 -0.32 -0.77 -6.00
C GLN A 6 0.36 -2.13 -5.97
N ARG A 7 1.68 -2.09 -6.11
CA ARG A 7 2.52 -3.27 -6.15
C ARG A 7 3.59 -3.18 -5.09
N ILE A 8 3.92 -4.32 -4.52
CA ILE A 8 4.98 -4.46 -3.52
C ILE A 8 5.89 -5.58 -3.97
N GLU A 9 7.20 -5.35 -3.90
CA GLU A 9 8.22 -6.36 -4.16
C GLU A 9 9.23 -6.38 -3.01
N VAL A 10 9.68 -7.58 -2.63
CA VAL A 10 10.71 -7.79 -1.62
C VAL A 10 11.72 -8.76 -2.20
N PHE A 11 12.96 -8.30 -2.37
CA PHE A 11 14.09 -9.09 -2.88
C PHE A 11 15.09 -9.37 -1.76
N GLY A 12 15.57 -10.60 -1.69
CA GLY A 12 16.56 -11.04 -0.70
C GLY A 12 17.43 -12.19 -1.20
N SER A 13 18.35 -12.67 -0.36
CA SER A 13 19.33 -13.70 -0.73
C SER A 13 18.71 -15.05 -1.14
N GLY A 14 17.49 -15.34 -0.70
CA GLY A 14 16.75 -16.57 -1.05
C GLY A 14 15.79 -16.44 -2.23
N GLY A 15 15.68 -15.26 -2.84
CA GLY A 15 14.75 -15.00 -3.95
C GLY A 15 13.90 -13.75 -3.76
N MET A 16 12.73 -13.73 -4.38
CA MET A 16 11.84 -12.57 -4.43
C MET A 16 10.37 -12.96 -4.21
N VAL A 17 9.63 -12.13 -3.50
CA VAL A 17 8.17 -12.15 -3.44
C VAL A 17 7.62 -10.85 -4.02
N ALA A 18 6.52 -10.94 -4.77
CA ALA A 18 5.80 -9.79 -5.28
C ALA A 18 4.29 -9.94 -5.06
N ALA A 19 3.63 -8.84 -4.71
CA ALA A 19 2.19 -8.70 -4.67
C ALA A 19 1.75 -7.77 -5.81
N GLY A 20 0.92 -8.30 -6.71
CA GLY A 20 0.39 -7.58 -7.86
C GLY A 20 -0.91 -6.83 -7.57
N ASN A 21 -1.42 -6.13 -8.59
CA ASN A 21 -2.71 -5.45 -8.51
C ASN A 21 -3.87 -6.43 -8.38
N VAL A 22 -4.89 -6.05 -7.61
CA VAL A 22 -6.17 -6.77 -7.54
C VAL A 22 -7.08 -6.27 -8.66
N THR A 23 -7.54 -7.19 -9.49
CA THR A 23 -8.53 -6.95 -10.54
C THR A 23 -9.91 -7.47 -10.11
N PRO A 24 -11.01 -6.90 -10.62
CA PRO A 24 -12.36 -7.35 -10.30
C PRO A 24 -12.63 -8.83 -10.64
N ASP A 25 -11.91 -9.35 -11.63
CA ASP A 25 -12.00 -10.73 -12.08
C ASP A 25 -10.67 -11.20 -12.69
N SER A 26 -10.63 -12.44 -13.17
CA SER A 26 -9.47 -13.07 -13.82
C SER A 26 -9.67 -13.32 -15.32
N HIS A 27 -10.60 -12.61 -15.97
CA HIS A 27 -10.89 -12.87 -17.38
C HIS A 27 -9.71 -12.50 -18.29
N VAL A 28 -9.58 -13.27 -19.37
CA VAL A 28 -8.64 -12.98 -20.45
C VAL A 28 -9.37 -13.10 -21.78
N VAL A 29 -9.30 -12.07 -22.60
CA VAL A 29 -9.83 -12.04 -23.97
C VAL A 29 -8.67 -12.08 -24.95
N SER A 30 -8.63 -13.13 -25.77
CA SER A 30 -7.62 -13.34 -26.81
C SER A 30 -8.27 -13.34 -28.19
N ASN A 31 -7.92 -12.39 -29.05
CA ASN A 31 -8.40 -12.32 -30.43
C ASN A 31 -7.36 -11.70 -31.37
N ALA A 32 -7.71 -11.49 -32.65
CA ALA A 32 -6.82 -10.91 -33.65
C ALA A 32 -6.27 -9.51 -33.29
N ASN A 33 -6.90 -8.82 -32.33
CA ASN A 33 -6.49 -7.50 -31.85
C ASN A 33 -5.66 -7.55 -30.55
N GLY A 34 -5.21 -8.75 -30.14
CA GLY A 34 -4.33 -8.96 -29.00
C GLY A 34 -4.99 -9.65 -27.80
N ILE A 35 -4.26 -9.61 -26.68
CA ILE A 35 -4.66 -10.18 -25.39
C ILE A 35 -5.01 -9.03 -24.45
N ARG A 36 -6.18 -9.12 -23.81
CA ARG A 36 -6.70 -8.09 -22.87
C ARG A 36 -7.22 -8.77 -21.61
N SER A 37 -7.09 -8.09 -20.48
CA SER A 37 -7.59 -8.53 -19.17
C SER A 37 -8.29 -7.37 -18.46
N ALA A 38 -8.91 -7.68 -17.31
CA ALA A 38 -9.44 -6.66 -16.43
C ALA A 38 -8.38 -5.64 -16.00
N VAL A 39 -8.81 -4.39 -15.83
CA VAL A 39 -8.03 -3.32 -15.21
C VAL A 39 -8.22 -3.36 -13.69
N PRO A 40 -7.25 -2.90 -12.88
CA PRO A 40 -7.41 -2.84 -11.43
C PRO A 40 -8.63 -2.02 -11.03
N HIS A 41 -9.17 -2.27 -9.83
CA HIS A 41 -10.29 -1.49 -9.29
C HIS A 41 -10.03 0.02 -9.43
N TYR A 42 -11.06 0.76 -9.83
CA TYR A 42 -10.99 2.21 -10.02
C TYR A 42 -11.46 2.98 -8.78
N PHE A 43 -12.42 2.43 -8.04
CA PHE A 43 -13.04 3.12 -6.92
C PHE A 43 -12.43 2.64 -5.60
N PHE A 44 -12.06 3.60 -4.73
CA PHE A 44 -11.31 3.28 -3.51
C PHE A 44 -12.08 2.35 -2.57
N LEU A 45 -13.41 2.49 -2.49
CA LEU A 45 -14.24 1.64 -1.64
C LEU A 45 -14.18 0.18 -2.09
N GLU A 46 -14.26 -0.09 -3.40
CA GLU A 46 -14.12 -1.46 -3.92
C GLU A 46 -12.72 -2.01 -3.64
N ARG A 47 -11.70 -1.17 -3.81
CA ARG A 47 -10.30 -1.57 -3.59
C ARG A 47 -9.98 -1.86 -2.12
N TYR A 48 -10.59 -1.14 -1.18
CA TYR A 48 -10.19 -1.12 0.22
C TYR A 48 -11.26 -1.60 1.20
N ALA A 49 -12.44 -2.05 0.74
CA ALA A 49 -13.52 -2.53 1.60
C ALA A 49 -13.02 -3.56 2.64
N ASP A 50 -12.32 -4.59 2.18
CA ASP A 50 -11.79 -5.64 3.05
C ASP A 50 -10.70 -5.11 4.00
N ALA A 51 -9.87 -4.18 3.53
CA ALA A 51 -8.81 -3.59 4.36
C ALA A 51 -9.40 -2.77 5.51
N TYR A 52 -10.39 -1.92 5.23
CA TYR A 52 -11.09 -1.14 6.25
C TYR A 52 -11.90 -2.02 7.21
N ALA A 53 -12.53 -3.09 6.71
CA ALA A 53 -13.21 -4.06 7.56
C ALA A 53 -12.24 -4.69 8.55
N HIS A 54 -11.08 -5.18 8.09
CA HIS A 54 -10.07 -5.77 8.96
C HIS A 54 -9.45 -4.76 9.94
N GLU A 55 -9.20 -3.52 9.51
CA GLU A 55 -8.73 -2.45 10.39
C GLU A 55 -9.71 -2.21 11.55
N LEU A 56 -11.01 -2.06 11.23
CA LEU A 56 -12.03 -1.80 12.24
C LEU A 56 -12.20 -2.99 13.20
N ILE A 57 -12.18 -4.23 12.69
CA ILE A 57 -12.18 -5.43 13.52
C ILE A 57 -10.99 -5.42 14.48
N GLY A 58 -9.78 -5.14 13.99
CA GLY A 58 -8.58 -5.06 14.81
C GLY A 58 -8.66 -3.99 15.90
N PHE A 59 -9.21 -2.82 15.58
CA PHE A 59 -9.44 -1.76 16.55
C PHE A 59 -10.44 -2.17 17.64
N VAL A 60 -11.59 -2.73 17.24
CA VAL A 60 -12.64 -3.16 18.19
C VAL A 60 -12.12 -4.24 19.15
N GLU A 61 -11.33 -5.20 18.65
CA GLU A 61 -10.73 -6.23 19.50
C GLU A 61 -9.70 -5.67 20.48
N ALA A 62 -8.87 -4.70 20.05
CA ALA A 62 -7.93 -4.02 20.95
C ALA A 62 -8.66 -3.32 22.09
N VAL A 63 -9.77 -2.62 21.79
CA VAL A 63 -10.61 -1.95 22.80
C VAL A 63 -11.24 -2.97 23.77
N LYS A 64 -11.83 -4.06 23.25
CA LYS A 64 -12.48 -5.08 24.08
C LYS A 64 -11.52 -5.79 25.04
N THR A 65 -10.29 -6.01 24.60
CA THR A 65 -9.28 -6.78 25.33
C THR A 65 -8.34 -5.91 26.17
N GLY A 66 -8.41 -4.58 26.02
CA GLY A 66 -7.48 -3.66 26.67
C GLY A 66 -6.04 -3.81 26.16
N THR A 67 -5.86 -4.28 24.93
CA THR A 67 -4.54 -4.45 24.30
C THR A 67 -4.20 -3.27 23.38
N ALA A 68 -2.94 -3.19 22.95
CA ALA A 68 -2.52 -2.17 21.99
C ALA A 68 -3.13 -2.44 20.61
N THR A 69 -3.43 -1.37 19.86
CA THR A 69 -3.82 -1.48 18.46
C THR A 69 -2.63 -1.96 17.61
N PRO A 70 -2.87 -2.67 16.49
CA PRO A 70 -1.80 -3.12 15.58
C PRO A 70 -0.96 -1.99 14.99
N VAL A 71 -1.53 -0.78 14.90
CA VAL A 71 -0.88 0.45 14.44
C VAL A 71 -0.98 1.49 15.56
N THR A 72 0.13 2.13 15.86
CA THR A 72 0.26 3.08 16.97
C THR A 72 0.56 4.50 16.47
N GLY A 73 0.51 5.49 17.36
CA GLY A 73 0.93 6.85 17.04
C GLY A 73 2.40 6.97 16.62
N HIS A 74 3.26 6.06 17.09
CA HIS A 74 4.65 6.02 16.67
C HIS A 74 4.78 5.70 15.17
N ASP A 75 3.98 4.76 14.67
CA ASP A 75 4.00 4.35 13.26
C ASP A 75 3.58 5.52 12.35
N GLY A 76 2.53 6.25 12.76
CA GLY A 76 2.10 7.47 12.07
C GLY A 76 3.17 8.57 12.08
N ARG A 77 3.87 8.77 13.21
CA ARG A 77 4.99 9.72 13.30
C ARG A 77 6.12 9.34 12.35
N MET A 78 6.52 8.07 12.33
CA MET A 78 7.61 7.60 11.47
C MET A 78 7.27 7.73 9.99
N ALA A 79 6.02 7.44 9.60
CA ALA A 79 5.54 7.68 8.24
C ALA A 79 5.69 9.17 7.83
N MET A 80 5.33 10.10 8.74
CA MET A 80 5.50 11.54 8.50
C MET A 80 6.97 11.99 8.42
N VAL A 81 7.84 11.40 9.23
CA VAL A 81 9.30 11.65 9.15
C VAL A 81 9.84 11.27 7.77
N ILE A 82 9.49 10.07 7.27
CA ILE A 82 9.91 9.59 5.96
C ILE A 82 9.37 10.50 4.85
N ALA A 83 8.07 10.82 4.88
CA ALA A 83 7.45 11.70 3.89
C ALA A 83 8.10 13.09 3.85
N THR A 84 8.42 13.65 5.02
CA THR A 84 9.07 14.97 5.13
C THR A 84 10.50 14.93 4.60
N ALA A 85 11.26 13.88 4.91
CA ALA A 85 12.61 13.68 4.38
C ALA A 85 12.60 13.57 2.84
N ALA A 86 11.66 12.79 2.28
CA ALA A 86 11.48 12.67 0.84
C ALA A 86 11.13 14.02 0.18
N GLN A 87 10.19 14.77 0.77
CA GLN A 87 9.82 16.09 0.26
C GLN A 87 11.02 17.07 0.27
N ARG A 88 11.85 17.03 1.32
CA ARG A 88 13.07 17.84 1.42
C ARG A 88 14.13 17.40 0.41
N SER A 89 14.29 16.09 0.20
CA SER A 89 15.20 15.52 -0.80
C SER A 89 14.88 16.01 -2.21
N VAL A 90 13.60 15.98 -2.61
CA VAL A 90 13.16 16.51 -3.90
C VAL A 90 13.53 17.99 -4.07
N ARG A 91 13.31 18.82 -3.05
CA ARG A 91 13.63 20.26 -3.13
C ARG A 91 15.14 20.54 -3.20
N LEU A 92 15.95 19.75 -2.51
CA LEU A 92 17.40 19.98 -2.42
C LEU A 92 18.20 19.22 -3.48
N ALA A 93 17.54 18.37 -4.28
CA ALA A 93 18.18 17.49 -5.25
C ALA A 93 19.34 16.65 -4.65
N ARG A 94 19.18 16.23 -3.38
CA ARG A 94 20.12 15.34 -2.69
C ARG A 94 19.40 14.39 -1.75
N PRO A 95 19.97 13.21 -1.44
CA PRO A 95 19.48 12.37 -0.35
C PRO A 95 19.42 13.17 0.97
N VAL A 96 18.35 12.95 1.73
CA VAL A 96 18.13 13.52 3.07
C VAL A 96 17.90 12.36 4.02
N ALA A 97 18.73 12.25 5.05
CA ALA A 97 18.55 11.21 6.07
C ALA A 97 17.34 11.53 6.94
N THR A 98 16.63 10.51 7.40
CA THR A 98 15.49 10.70 8.33
C THR A 98 15.92 11.39 9.62
N SER A 99 17.16 11.19 10.07
CA SER A 99 17.77 11.89 11.20
C SER A 99 17.93 13.40 11.01
N GLU A 100 17.78 13.95 9.80
CA GLU A 100 17.77 15.39 9.54
C GLU A 100 16.39 16.05 9.80
N ILE A 101 15.36 15.26 10.07
CA ILE A 101 13.98 15.71 10.36
C ILE A 101 13.67 15.66 11.87
N VAL A 102 14.36 14.80 12.62
CA VAL A 102 14.08 14.47 14.03
C VAL A 102 14.92 15.28 14.99
#